data_AF-A0A7Y0NP70-F1
#
_entry.id   AF-A0A7Y0NP70-F1
#
_cell.length_a   1.000
_cell.length_b   1.000
_cell.length_c   1.000
_cell.angle_alpha   90.00
_cell.angle_beta   90.00
_cell.angle_gamma   90.00
#
_symmetry.space_group_name_H-M   'P 1'
#
loop_
_entity.id
_entity.type
_entity.pdbx_description
1 polymer ?
#
loop_
_entity_poly.entity_id
_entity_poly.type
_entity_poly.pdbx_seq_one_letter_code
_entity_poly.pdbx_strand_id
1 'polypeptide(L)'
;MENFNKNSLKAAVAKYGSLHSDGKTEAEVKAEVAKDEKGYSADQVDAIYDAIIFVPEETEPATYKVVEGKSFRDKDDFSKEYDHESDISHLSQDRIDHLLSIGYIEEA
;
A
#
# COMPACT_ATOMS: atom_id res chain seq x y z
N MET A 1 -13.56 5.42 -26.05
CA MET A 1 -13.02 4.86 -24.79
C MET A 1 -14.08 5.03 -23.73
N GLU A 2 -14.77 3.95 -23.39
CA GLU A 2 -15.70 3.95 -22.26
C GLU A 2 -14.92 4.31 -20.99
N ASN A 3 -15.48 5.25 -20.21
CA ASN A 3 -14.91 5.66 -18.93
C ASN A 3 -14.96 4.46 -17.97
N PHE A 4 -13.88 3.69 -17.93
CA PHE A 4 -13.70 2.71 -16.88
C PHE A 4 -13.55 3.46 -15.55
N ASN A 5 -14.63 3.50 -14.77
CA ASN A 5 -14.70 4.29 -13.56
C ASN A 5 -13.68 3.76 -12.53
N LYS A 6 -12.92 4.64 -11.90
CA LYS A 6 -11.94 4.29 -10.85
C LYS A 6 -12.57 3.46 -9.72
N ASN A 7 -13.85 3.69 -9.43
CA ASN A 7 -14.57 2.89 -8.44
C ASN A 7 -14.79 1.43 -8.90
N SER A 8 -15.02 1.21 -10.20
CA SER A 8 -15.15 -0.14 -10.77
C SER A 8 -13.80 -0.87 -10.77
N LEU A 9 -12.71 -0.19 -11.11
CA LEU A 9 -11.35 -0.71 -10.99
C LEU A 9 -11.08 -1.15 -9.54
N LYS A 10 -11.28 -0.26 -8.57
CA LYS A 10 -11.00 -0.54 -7.15
C LYS A 10 -11.83 -1.71 -6.62
N ALA A 11 -13.11 -1.79 -6.98
CA ALA A 11 -13.97 -2.91 -6.59
C ALA A 11 -13.53 -4.24 -7.22
N ALA A 12 -13.09 -4.23 -8.48
CA ALA A 12 -12.58 -5.42 -9.14
C ALA A 12 -11.24 -5.87 -8.54
N VAL A 13 -10.31 -4.94 -8.32
CA VAL A 13 -9.02 -5.20 -7.66
C VAL A 13 -9.23 -5.78 -6.25
N ALA A 14 -10.17 -5.25 -5.46
CA ALA A 14 -10.48 -5.80 -4.14
C ALA A 14 -11.06 -7.23 -4.19
N LYS A 15 -11.85 -7.56 -5.22
CA LYS A 15 -12.46 -8.89 -5.39
C LYS A 15 -11.48 -9.93 -5.94
N TYR A 16 -10.61 -9.51 -6.86
CA TYR A 16 -9.75 -10.41 -7.63
C TYR A 16 -8.27 -10.33 -7.25
N GLY A 17 -7.85 -9.32 -6.47
CA GLY A 17 -6.47 -9.14 -6.03
C GLY A 17 -5.95 -10.33 -5.25
N SER A 18 -6.80 -10.93 -4.41
CA SER A 18 -6.46 -12.15 -3.67
C SER A 18 -6.12 -13.33 -4.58
N LEU A 19 -6.65 -13.40 -5.81
CA LEU A 19 -6.31 -14.48 -6.73
C LEU A 19 -4.84 -14.45 -7.15
N HIS A 20 -4.28 -13.25 -7.33
CA HIS A 20 -2.86 -13.10 -7.62
C HIS A 20 -2.00 -13.47 -6.41
N SER A 21 -2.40 -13.05 -5.20
CA SER A 21 -1.73 -13.43 -3.95
C SER A 21 -1.81 -14.94 -3.64
N ASP A 22 -2.86 -15.62 -4.11
CA ASP A 22 -3.05 -17.08 -3.99
C ASP A 22 -2.16 -17.87 -4.97
N GLY A 23 -1.36 -17.18 -5.80
CA GLY A 23 -0.43 -17.79 -6.75
C GLY A 23 -1.04 -18.14 -8.10
N LYS A 24 -2.25 -17.66 -8.42
CA LYS A 24 -2.85 -17.88 -9.74
C LYS A 24 -2.11 -17.09 -10.81
N THR A 25 -2.06 -17.68 -12.00
CA THR A 25 -1.38 -17.07 -13.15
C THR A 25 -2.19 -15.93 -13.76
N GLU A 26 -1.53 -15.03 -14.50
CA GLU A 26 -2.18 -13.93 -15.24
C GLU A 26 -3.45 -14.40 -15.99
N ALA A 27 -3.32 -15.48 -16.75
CA ALA A 27 -4.40 -16.01 -17.58
C ALA A 27 -5.61 -16.44 -16.75
N GLU A 28 -5.39 -17.00 -15.55
CA GLU A 28 -6.47 -17.41 -14.66
C GLU A 28 -7.15 -16.21 -14.00
N VAL A 29 -6.38 -15.23 -13.54
CA VAL A 29 -6.94 -13.99 -12.97
C VAL A 29 -7.76 -13.26 -14.02
N LYS A 30 -7.23 -13.07 -15.24
CA LYS A 30 -7.96 -12.44 -16.36
C LYS A 30 -9.21 -13.23 -16.75
N ALA A 31 -9.15 -14.56 -16.77
CA ALA A 31 -10.32 -15.41 -17.06
C ALA A 31 -11.42 -15.28 -16.00
N GLU A 32 -11.07 -15.13 -14.72
CA GLU A 32 -12.04 -14.95 -13.65
C GLU A 32 -12.68 -13.55 -13.65
N VAL A 33 -11.89 -12.52 -14.00
CA VAL A 33 -12.38 -11.15 -14.18
C VAL A 33 -13.31 -11.07 -15.41
N ALA A 34 -12.97 -11.74 -16.51
CA ALA A 34 -13.78 -11.77 -17.73
C ALA A 34 -15.14 -12.48 -17.54
N LYS A 35 -15.25 -13.38 -16.55
CA LYS A 35 -16.52 -14.03 -16.17
C LYS A 35 -17.38 -13.21 -15.21
N ASP A 36 -16.93 -12.03 -14.77
CA ASP A 36 -17.69 -11.22 -13.82
C ASP A 36 -19.04 -10.81 -14.41
N GLU A 37 -20.06 -10.75 -13.55
CA GLU A 37 -21.43 -10.38 -13.94
C GLU A 37 -21.53 -8.97 -14.52
N LYS A 38 -20.54 -8.10 -14.25
CA LYS A 38 -20.45 -6.77 -14.86
C LYS A 38 -20.06 -6.80 -16.35
N GLY A 39 -19.57 -7.93 -16.86
CA GLY A 39 -19.25 -8.10 -18.28
C GLY A 39 -18.13 -7.18 -18.76
N TYR A 40 -16.98 -7.19 -18.09
CA TYR A 40 -15.84 -6.34 -18.46
C TYR A 40 -15.32 -6.67 -19.87
N SER A 41 -14.96 -5.64 -20.63
CA SER A 41 -14.29 -5.81 -21.93
C SER A 41 -12.83 -6.23 -21.75
N ALA A 42 -12.20 -6.77 -22.81
CA ALA A 42 -10.80 -7.22 -22.76
C ALA A 42 -9.83 -6.13 -22.27
N ASP A 43 -9.97 -4.90 -22.76
CA ASP A 43 -9.18 -3.75 -22.30
C ASP A 43 -9.38 -3.44 -20.80
N GLN A 44 -10.58 -3.66 -20.27
CA GLN A 44 -10.88 -3.45 -18.85
C GLN A 44 -10.32 -4.59 -18.00
N VAL A 45 -10.39 -5.84 -18.48
CA VAL A 45 -9.79 -7.00 -17.81
C VAL A 45 -8.28 -6.81 -17.69
N ASP A 46 -7.62 -6.35 -18.75
CA ASP A 46 -6.19 -6.03 -18.72
C ASP A 46 -5.91 -4.89 -17.73
N ALA A 47 -6.67 -3.80 -17.75
CA ALA A 47 -6.49 -2.70 -16.80
C ALA A 47 -6.73 -3.12 -15.33
N ILE A 48 -7.67 -4.02 -15.07
CA ILE A 48 -7.93 -4.58 -13.74
C ILE A 48 -6.75 -5.47 -13.31
N TYR A 49 -6.27 -6.34 -14.19
CA TYR A 49 -5.11 -7.19 -13.89
C TYR A 49 -3.87 -6.34 -13.63
N ASP A 50 -3.62 -5.34 -14.47
CA ASP A 50 -2.53 -4.38 -14.30
C ASP A 50 -2.63 -3.70 -12.93
N ALA A 51 -3.82 -3.25 -12.53
CA ALA A 51 -4.03 -2.68 -11.19
C ALA A 51 -4.01 -3.70 -10.03
N ILE A 52 -4.12 -5.01 -10.30
CA ILE A 52 -3.92 -6.08 -9.30
C ILE A 52 -2.43 -6.32 -9.06
N ILE A 53 -1.61 -6.32 -10.13
CA ILE A 53 -0.14 -6.43 -10.01
C ILE A 53 0.50 -5.11 -9.56
N PHE A 54 -0.10 -3.98 -9.91
CA PHE A 54 0.23 -2.63 -9.47
C PHE A 54 -0.69 -2.16 -8.34
N VAL A 55 -1.25 -3.05 -7.52
CA VAL A 55 -1.76 -2.58 -6.21
C VAL A 55 -0.56 -1.90 -5.57
N PRO A 56 -0.57 -0.57 -5.37
CA PRO A 56 0.44 0.02 -4.52
C PRO A 56 0.22 -0.70 -3.22
N GLU A 57 1.18 -1.55 -2.84
CA GLU A 57 1.23 -2.25 -1.58
C GLU A 57 0.72 -1.24 -0.57
N GLU A 58 -0.53 -1.41 -0.09
CA GLU A 58 -0.91 -0.84 1.19
C GLU A 58 -0.10 -1.72 2.13
N THR A 59 1.21 -1.42 2.19
CA THR A 59 2.11 -1.88 3.22
C THR A 59 1.32 -1.59 4.47
N GLU A 60 0.88 -2.65 5.14
CA GLU A 60 0.50 -2.59 6.54
C GLU A 60 1.49 -1.61 7.18
N PRO A 61 1.02 -0.53 7.83
CA PRO A 61 1.90 0.55 8.23
C PRO A 61 3.02 -0.09 9.03
N ALA A 62 4.21 -0.18 8.43
CA ALA A 62 5.34 -0.83 9.07
C ALA A 62 5.47 -0.09 10.39
N THR A 63 5.24 -0.79 11.49
CA THR A 63 5.32 -0.18 12.81
C THR A 63 6.77 0.14 13.02
N TYR A 64 7.11 1.42 13.12
CA TYR A 64 8.47 1.84 13.40
C TYR A 64 8.55 2.28 14.86
N LYS A 65 9.67 1.97 15.50
CA LYS A 65 10.00 2.40 16.87
C LYS A 65 11.28 3.22 16.87
N VAL A 66 11.40 4.15 17.80
CA VAL A 66 12.64 4.91 17.98
C VAL A 66 13.70 3.98 18.58
N VAL A 67 14.91 4.01 18.05
CA VAL A 67 16.02 3.16 18.53
C VAL A 67 16.36 3.54 19.97
N GLU A 68 16.66 2.55 20.81
CA GLU A 68 17.04 2.79 22.22
C GLU A 68 18.24 3.77 22.32
N GLY A 69 18.10 4.80 23.15
CA GLY A 69 19.12 5.85 23.32
C GLY A 69 19.15 6.92 22.22
N LYS A 70 18.23 6.87 21.25
CA LYS A 70 17.97 7.96 20.29
C LYS A 70 16.73 8.74 20.69
N SER A 71 16.73 10.03 20.38
CA SER A 71 15.53 10.85 20.39
C SER A 71 15.60 11.90 19.28
N PHE A 72 14.45 12.31 18.77
CA PHE A 72 14.34 13.39 17.78
C PHE A 72 13.12 14.24 18.05
N ARG A 73 13.15 15.48 17.55
CA ARG A 73 12.05 16.43 17.71
C ARG A 73 11.13 16.43 16.51
N ASP A 74 9.87 16.81 16.76
CA ASP A 74 8.89 17.03 15.71
C ASP A 74 9.33 18.20 14.82
N LYS A 75 9.06 18.08 13.51
CA LYS A 75 9.44 19.11 12.53
C LYS A 75 8.53 20.34 12.60
N ASP A 76 7.29 20.14 13.04
CA ASP A 76 6.25 21.17 13.12
C ASP A 76 6.12 21.73 14.55
N ASP A 77 6.50 20.94 15.57
CA ASP A 77 6.57 21.38 16.97
C ASP A 77 7.88 20.96 17.67
N PHE A 78 8.86 21.87 17.69
CA PHE A 78 10.17 21.63 18.34
C PHE A 78 10.10 21.40 19.86
N SER A 79 8.93 21.55 20.48
CA SER A 79 8.70 21.22 21.89
C SER A 79 8.41 19.73 22.09
N LYS A 80 7.95 19.03 21.05
CA LYS A 80 7.65 17.61 21.09
C LYS A 80 8.89 16.80 20.71
N GLU A 81 9.31 15.94 21.62
CA GLU A 81 10.42 15.01 21.44
C GLU A 81 9.88 13.58 21.45
N TYR A 82 10.39 12.74 20.56
CA TYR A 82 10.09 11.32 20.45
C TYR A 82 11.32 10.52 20.88
N ASP A 83 11.13 9.63 21.83
CA ASP A 83 12.13 8.68 22.36
C ASP A 83 11.69 7.22 22.13
N HIS A 84 12.46 6.26 22.63
CA HIS A 84 12.28 4.81 22.42
C HIS A 84 10.84 4.30 22.61
N GLU A 85 10.09 4.87 23.56
CA GLU A 85 8.72 4.43 23.88
C GLU A 85 7.64 5.31 23.24
N SER A 86 8.04 6.30 22.45
CA SER A 86 7.12 7.24 21.82
C SER A 86 6.47 6.66 20.56
N ASP A 87 5.16 6.88 20.42
CA ASP A 87 4.43 6.58 19.20
C ASP A 87 4.80 7.57 18.07
N ILE A 88 5.20 7.02 16.94
CA ILE A 88 5.61 7.76 15.73
C ILE A 88 4.79 7.38 14.50
N SER A 89 3.71 6.61 14.69
CA SER A 89 2.83 6.14 13.60
C SER A 89 2.11 7.28 12.86
N HIS A 90 2.01 8.47 13.46
CA HIS A 90 1.45 9.67 12.82
C HIS A 90 2.44 10.41 11.90
N LEU A 91 3.72 10.03 11.87
CA LEU A 91 4.70 10.67 11.00
C LEU A 91 4.45 10.32 9.52
N SER A 92 4.76 11.25 8.63
CA SER A 92 4.67 11.02 7.18
C SER A 92 5.74 10.01 6.71
N GLN A 93 5.44 9.23 5.67
CA GLN A 93 6.36 8.23 5.13
C GLN A 93 7.75 8.80 4.78
N ASP A 94 7.81 10.01 4.21
CA ASP A 94 9.07 10.72 3.93
C ASP A 94 9.93 10.95 5.19
N ARG A 95 9.27 11.26 6.32
CA ARG A 95 9.94 11.48 7.60
C ARG A 95 10.44 10.16 8.18
N ILE A 96 9.63 9.12 8.09
CA ILE A 96 9.99 7.76 8.49
C ILE A 96 11.20 7.28 7.69
N ASP A 97 11.18 7.38 6.36
CA ASP A 97 12.28 6.94 5.48
C ASP A 97 13.58 7.68 5.81
N HIS A 98 13.50 8.99 6.03
CA HIS A 98 14.65 9.78 6.47
C HIS A 98 15.20 9.32 7.82
N LEU A 99 14.34 9.14 8.83
CA LEU A 99 14.72 8.71 10.18
C LEU A 99 15.31 7.30 10.18
N LEU A 100 14.77 6.39 9.36
CA LEU A 100 15.27 5.04 9.17
C LEU A 100 16.64 5.07 8.51
N SER A 101 16.81 5.88 7.45
CA SER A 101 18.07 6.06 6.72
C SER A 101 19.21 6.58 7.62
N ILE A 102 18.91 7.47 8.57
CA ILE A 102 19.89 7.98 9.54
C ILE A 102 20.01 7.11 10.81
N GLY A 103 19.23 6.04 10.94
CA GLY A 103 19.26 5.09 12.06
C GLY A 103 18.72 5.63 13.38
N TYR A 104 17.71 6.50 13.33
CA TYR A 104 17.00 7.00 14.53
C TYR A 104 15.77 6.17 14.88
N ILE A 105 15.20 5.48 13.90
CA ILE A 105 14.09 4.55 14.07
C ILE A 105 14.45 3.22 13.42
N GLU A 106 13.77 2.16 13.84
CA GLU A 106 13.89 0.81 13.31
C GLU A 106 12.50 0.20 13.11
N GLU A 107 12.39 -0.78 12.21
CA GLU A 107 11.18 -1.60 12.07
C GLU A 107 10.94 -2.35 13.39
N ALA A 108 9.74 -2.22 13.96
CA ALA A 108 9.41 -2.65 15.31
C ALA A 108 9.32 -4.17 15.45
#